data_AF-A0A975MLS7-F1
#
_entry.id   AF-A0A975MLS7-F1
#
_cell.length_a   1.000
_cell.length_b   1.000
_cell.length_c   1.000
_cell.angle_alpha   90.00
_cell.angle_beta   90.00
_cell.angle_gamma   90.00
#
_symmetry.space_group_name_H-M   'P 1'
#
loop_
_entity.id
_entity.type
_entity.pdbx_description
1 polymer ?
#
loop_
_entity_poly.entity_id
_entity_poly.type
_entity_poly.pdbx_seq_one_letter_code
_entity_poly.pdbx_strand_id
1 'polypeptide(L)'
;MSFDYKRLVKFEHNIGLKDKKVRMVSGLVLLFFSLFPGSVLLLVAGALLVATSYFGWCPAYSGFNHNSLGQDQVVEDKVDAQS
;
A
#
# COMPACT_ATOMS: atom_id res chain seq x y z
N MET A 1 -10.23 -19.59 -0.54
CA MET A 1 -9.87 -18.65 -1.62
C MET A 1 -8.64 -19.22 -2.32
N SER A 2 -8.69 -19.42 -3.64
CA SER A 2 -7.51 -19.84 -4.42
C SER A 2 -6.60 -18.62 -4.59
N PHE A 3 -5.33 -18.75 -4.25
CA PHE A 3 -4.34 -17.70 -4.45
C PHE A 3 -3.81 -17.79 -5.87
N ASP A 4 -4.12 -16.78 -6.69
CA ASP A 4 -3.71 -16.77 -8.10
C ASP A 4 -2.33 -16.15 -8.26
N TYR A 5 -1.30 -17.01 -8.26
CA TYR A 5 0.10 -16.60 -8.45
C TYR A 5 0.34 -15.87 -9.77
N LYS A 6 -0.47 -16.13 -10.82
CA LYS A 6 -0.39 -15.39 -12.09
C LYS A 6 -0.81 -13.92 -11.97
N ARG A 7 -1.68 -13.59 -11.01
CA ARG A 7 -2.10 -12.20 -10.77
C ARG A 7 -1.08 -11.40 -9.97
N LEU A 8 -0.17 -12.04 -9.23
CA LEU A 8 0.89 -11.35 -8.48
C LEU A 8 1.81 -10.48 -9.35
N VAL A 9 1.88 -10.73 -10.65
CA VAL A 9 2.74 -10.01 -11.59
C VAL A 9 1.92 -9.17 -12.57
N LYS A 10 0.58 -9.24 -12.48
CA LYS A 10 -0.31 -8.45 -13.30
C LYS A 10 -0.46 -7.07 -12.66
N PHE A 11 0.08 -6.06 -13.34
CA PHE A 11 -0.11 -4.66 -12.97
C PHE A 11 -1.59 -4.29 -13.14
N GLU A 12 -2.30 -4.26 -12.03
CA GLU A 12 -3.71 -3.90 -11.96
C GLU A 12 -3.84 -2.86 -10.84
N HIS A 13 -4.27 -1.65 -11.17
CA HIS A 13 -4.40 -0.60 -10.17
C HIS A 13 -5.49 -1.01 -9.16
N ASN A 14 -5.08 -1.42 -7.96
CA ASN A 14 -5.96 -2.08 -6.98
C ASN A 14 -5.96 -1.42 -5.59
N ILE A 15 -5.17 -0.36 -5.44
CA ILE A 15 -5.04 0.43 -4.21
C ILE A 15 -5.83 1.75 -4.36
N GLY A 16 -6.77 2.00 -3.44
CA GLY A 16 -7.46 3.31 -3.30
C GLY A 16 -6.56 4.39 -2.69
N LEU A 17 -6.94 5.67 -2.75
CA LEU A 17 -6.07 6.77 -2.33
C LEU A 17 -5.71 6.71 -0.83
N LYS A 18 -6.58 6.17 0.02
CA LYS A 18 -6.33 5.94 1.46
C LYS A 18 -5.26 4.92 1.71
N ASP A 19 -5.41 3.73 1.15
CA ASP A 19 -4.41 2.68 1.29
C ASP A 19 -3.08 3.14 0.67
N LYS A 20 -3.12 3.93 -0.41
CA LYS A 20 -1.94 4.56 -1.00
C LYS A 20 -1.28 5.53 -0.01
N LYS A 21 -2.06 6.41 0.64
CA LYS A 21 -1.56 7.41 1.59
C LYS A 21 -1.01 6.75 2.86
N VAL A 22 -1.72 5.79 3.44
CA VAL A 22 -1.27 5.03 4.62
C VAL A 22 0.01 4.27 4.29
N ARG A 23 0.09 3.62 3.12
CA ARG A 23 1.28 2.87 2.70
C ARG A 23 2.48 3.77 2.37
N MET A 24 2.23 4.96 1.81
CA MET A 24 3.28 5.95 1.56
C MET A 24 3.81 6.53 2.88
N VAL A 25 2.92 6.92 3.81
CA VAL A 25 3.29 7.46 5.13
C VAL A 25 4.04 6.41 5.95
N SER A 26 3.52 5.19 6.04
CA SER A 26 4.20 4.10 6.76
C SER A 26 5.55 3.74 6.13
N GLY A 27 5.66 3.73 4.80
CA GLY A 27 6.92 3.52 4.09
C GLY A 27 7.95 4.61 4.37
N LEU A 28 7.55 5.89 4.37
CA LEU A 28 8.42 7.01 4.71
C LEU A 28 8.88 6.98 6.17
N VAL A 29 7.98 6.66 7.10
CA VAL A 29 8.32 6.51 8.53
C VAL A 29 9.33 5.37 8.72
N LEU A 30 9.12 4.23 8.05
CA LEU A 30 10.05 3.10 8.08
C LEU A 30 11.42 3.46 7.51
N LEU A 31 11.47 4.17 6.38
CA LEU A 31 12.72 4.65 5.80
C LEU A 31 13.46 5.60 6.74
N PHE A 32 12.74 6.54 7.38
CA PHE A 32 13.31 7.46 8.34
C PHE A 32 13.89 6.74 9.56
N PHE A 33 13.14 5.77 10.11
CA PHE A 33 13.58 4.99 11.26
C PHE A 33 14.72 4.02 10.92
N SER A 34 14.79 3.54 9.68
CA SER A 34 15.85 2.65 9.19
C SER A 34 17.24 3.28 9.20
N LEU A 35 17.34 4.62 9.17
CA LEU A 35 18.61 5.34 9.18
C LEU A 35 19.34 5.23 10.53
N PHE A 36 18.61 5.04 11.64
CA PHE A 36 19.21 4.95 12.97
C PHE A 36 20.00 3.64 13.20
N PRO A 37 19.43 2.44 12.97
CA PRO A 37 20.17 1.19 13.10
C PRO A 37 20.99 0.82 11.84
N GLY A 38 20.92 1.61 10.75
CA GLY A 38 21.61 1.31 9.49
C GLY A 38 21.18 -0.02 8.85
N SER A 39 20.00 -0.53 9.18
CA SER A 39 19.56 -1.86 8.76
C SER A 39 19.07 -1.87 7.32
N VAL A 40 19.89 -2.44 6.42
CA VAL A 40 19.60 -2.58 4.98
C VAL A 40 18.23 -3.25 4.73
N LEU A 41 17.83 -4.22 5.57
CA LEU A 41 16.53 -4.90 5.43
C LEU A 41 15.33 -3.96 5.65
N LEU A 42 15.40 -3.08 6.66
CA LEU A 42 14.33 -2.11 6.91
C LEU A 42 14.27 -1.06 5.79
N LEU A 43 15.44 -0.67 5.26
CA LEU A 43 15.52 0.25 4.14
C LEU A 43 14.85 -0.32 2.89
N VAL A 44 15.14 -1.58 2.55
CA VAL A 44 14.53 -2.26 1.40
C VAL A 44 13.02 -2.45 1.62
N ALA A 45 12.60 -2.86 2.82
CA ALA A 45 11.19 -3.02 3.13
C ALA A 45 10.41 -1.69 3.01
N GLY A 46 10.96 -0.59 3.55
CA GLY A 46 10.39 0.75 3.42
C GLY A 46 10.33 1.22 1.96
N ALA A 47 11.41 1.01 1.20
CA ALA A 47 11.46 1.36 -0.22
C ALA A 47 10.42 0.58 -1.05
N LEU A 48 10.23 -0.70 -0.79
CA LEU A 48 9.20 -1.51 -1.45
C LEU A 48 7.77 -1.06 -1.10
N LEU A 49 7.54 -0.63 0.15
CA LEU A 49 6.26 -0.04 0.55
C LEU A 49 5.97 1.26 -0.22
N VAL A 50 6.97 2.14 -0.32
CA VAL A 50 6.85 3.38 -1.09
C VAL A 50 6.67 3.09 -2.57
N ALA A 51 7.44 2.17 -3.16
CA ALA A 51 7.30 1.80 -4.56
C ALA A 51 5.90 1.24 -4.88
N THR A 52 5.41 0.28 -4.08
CA THR A 52 4.07 -0.32 -4.30
C THR A 52 2.93 0.69 -4.12
N SER A 53 3.08 1.65 -3.20
CA SER A 53 2.12 2.76 -3.08
C SER A 53 2.19 3.71 -4.27
N TYR A 54 3.38 4.06 -4.75
CA TYR A 54 3.57 4.94 -5.92
C TYR A 54 2.89 4.38 -7.18
N PHE A 55 3.13 3.10 -7.49
CA PHE A 55 2.48 2.41 -8.62
C PHE A 55 0.98 2.13 -8.38
N GLY A 56 0.47 2.29 -7.15
CA GLY A 56 -0.91 1.98 -6.80
C GLY A 56 -1.25 0.49 -6.99
N TRP A 57 -0.24 -0.35 -6.84
CA TRP A 57 -0.33 -1.79 -7.05
C TRP A 57 0.33 -2.56 -5.92
N CYS A 58 -0.44 -3.45 -5.30
CA CYS A 58 0.10 -4.41 -4.34
C CYS A 58 -0.03 -5.84 -4.91
N PRO A 59 1.10 -6.56 -5.10
CA PRO A 59 1.10 -7.95 -5.55
C PRO A 59 0.19 -8.83 -4.70
N ALA A 60 0.27 -8.69 -3.37
CA ALA A 60 -0.55 -9.47 -2.44
C ALA A 60 -2.04 -9.22 -2.65
N TYR A 61 -2.48 -7.96 -2.76
CA TYR A 61 -3.88 -7.64 -3.04
C TYR A 61 -4.34 -8.19 -4.39
N SER A 62 -3.47 -8.18 -5.41
CA SER A 62 -3.80 -8.73 -6.74
C SER A 62 -3.94 -10.26 -6.72
N GLY A 63 -3.06 -10.97 -6.00
CA GLY A 63 -3.15 -12.42 -5.81
C GLY A 63 -4.37 -12.87 -5.01
N PHE A 64 -4.90 -12.01 -4.13
CA PHE A 64 -6.14 -12.24 -3.38
C PHE A 64 -7.39 -11.66 -4.04
N ASN A 65 -7.28 -11.06 -5.24
CA ASN A 65 -8.37 -10.38 -5.94
C ASN A 65 -9.09 -9.32 -5.06
N HIS A 66 -8.31 -8.65 -4.22
CA HIS A 66 -8.77 -7.59 -3.33
C HIS A 66 -8.52 -6.22 -3.96
N ASN A 67 -9.55 -5.37 -3.98
CA ASN A 67 -9.47 -3.99 -4.44
C ASN A 67 -9.97 -3.06 -3.33
N SER A 68 -9.32 -1.90 -3.21
CA SER A 68 -9.72 -0.85 -2.24
C SER A 68 -10.11 0.46 -2.92
N LEU A 69 -10.27 0.47 -4.25
CA LEU A 69 -10.59 1.68 -5.02
C LEU A 69 -11.93 2.30 -4.59
N GLY A 70 -12.90 1.47 -4.19
CA GLY A 70 -14.23 1.94 -3.77
C GLY A 70 -14.39 2.26 -2.28
N GLN A 71 -13.53 1.70 -1.40
CA GLN A 71 -13.62 1.96 0.05
C GLN A 71 -13.14 3.35 0.43
N ASP A 72 -12.46 4.01 -0.50
CA ASP A 72 -11.87 5.32 -0.34
C ASP A 72 -12.92 6.43 -0.14
N GLN A 73 -14.00 6.39 -0.92
CA GLN A 73 -15.07 7.38 -0.87
C GLN A 73 -15.85 7.33 0.46
N VAL A 74 -16.08 6.12 0.99
CA VAL A 74 -16.88 5.91 2.21
C VAL A 74 -16.21 6.49 3.46
N VAL A 75 -14.88 6.48 3.53
CA VAL A 75 -14.16 6.98 4.70
C VAL A 75 -14.00 8.51 4.66
N GLU A 76 -14.07 9.16 3.48
CA GLU A 76 -13.86 10.62 3.35
C GLU A 76 -15.17 11.28 3.78
N ASP A 77 -16.27 10.75 3.26
CA ASP A 77 -17.64 11.08 3.65
C ASP A 77 -17.88 10.89 5.18
N LYS A 78 -17.23 9.91 5.81
CA LYS A 78 -17.28 9.70 7.27
C LYS A 78 -16.41 10.67 8.07
N VAL A 79 -15.27 11.11 7.52
CA VAL A 79 -14.38 12.08 8.18
C VAL A 79 -14.97 13.48 8.09
N ASP A 80 -15.57 13.83 6.96
CA ASP A 80 -16.23 15.11 6.72
C ASP A 80 -17.58 15.22 7.44
N ALA A 81 -18.31 14.11 7.62
CA ALA A 81 -19.52 14.07 8.44
C ALA A 81 -19.26 14.09 9.96
N GLN A 82 -18.00 14.00 10.39
CA GLN A 82 -17.61 14.00 11.81
C GLN A 82 -16.84 15.28 12.21
N SER A 83 -16.74 16.26 11.31
CA SER A 83 -16.15 17.59 11.53
C SER A 83 -17.19 18.70 11.65
#